data_AF-A0A0L7SYF2-F1
#
_entry.id   AF-A0A0L7SYF2-F1
#
_cell.length_a   1.000
_cell.length_b   1.000
_cell.length_c   1.000
_cell.angle_alpha   90.00
_cell.angle_beta   90.00
_cell.angle_gamma   90.00
#
_symmetry.space_group_name_H-M   'P 1'
#
loop_
_entity.id
_entity.type
_entity.pdbx_description
1 polymer ?
#
loop_
_entity_poly.entity_id
_entity_poly.type
_entity_poly.pdbx_seq_one_letter_code
_entity_poly.pdbx_strand_id
1 'polypeptide(L)'
;MAENQRQAVKGARELLTVSSKLDAVVDGHVLAAGTVLRLECGKSAIELTAAGKINLVGTGFNIFVEGDGLITTSGGALTLNTEGGIPATSAPGDRHRALILQAV
;
A
#
# COMPACT_ATOMS: atom_id res chain seq x y z
N MET A 1 11.63 28.26 -18.76
CA MET A 1 11.06 26.94 -19.09
C MET A 1 11.07 26.11 -17.81
N ALA A 2 10.17 25.14 -17.66
CA ALA A 2 10.24 24.24 -16.50
C ALA A 2 11.42 23.28 -16.68
N GLU A 3 12.08 22.94 -15.58
CA GLU A 3 13.25 22.06 -15.52
C GLU A 3 13.07 21.02 -14.39
N ASN A 4 14.06 20.16 -14.21
CA ASN A 4 14.00 19.08 -13.24
C ASN A 4 14.03 19.59 -11.79
N GLN A 5 13.09 19.12 -10.97
CA GLN A 5 13.14 19.29 -9.52
C GLN A 5 13.64 18.00 -8.86
N ARG A 6 14.71 18.11 -8.04
CA ARG A 6 15.21 17.02 -7.19
C ARG A 6 15.23 17.46 -5.73
N GLN A 7 14.65 16.65 -4.86
CA GLN A 7 14.70 16.85 -3.41
C GLN A 7 15.36 15.63 -2.75
N ALA A 8 16.27 15.87 -1.81
CA ALA A 8 16.93 14.83 -1.03
C ALA A 8 16.87 15.16 0.46
N VAL A 9 16.61 14.15 1.29
CA VAL A 9 16.56 14.28 2.76
C VAL A 9 17.43 13.15 3.32
N LYS A 10 18.43 13.49 4.15
CA LYS A 10 19.33 12.50 4.78
C LYS A 10 18.66 11.79 5.97
N GLY A 11 17.78 12.49 6.69
CA GLY A 11 17.04 11.98 7.84
C GLY A 11 15.63 11.51 7.48
N ALA A 12 14.80 11.35 8.51
CA ALA A 12 13.39 11.04 8.34
C ALA A 12 12.64 12.21 7.68
N ARG A 13 11.60 11.89 6.90
CA ARG A 13 10.67 12.86 6.32
C ARG A 13 9.25 12.38 6.59
N GLU A 14 8.47 13.23 7.22
CA GLU A 14 7.03 13.04 7.40
C GLU A 14 6.29 14.11 6.59
N LEU A 15 5.18 13.74 5.98
CA LEU A 15 4.28 14.67 5.27
C LEU A 15 2.85 14.39 5.75
N LEU A 16 2.31 15.31 6.53
CA LEU A 16 0.95 15.24 7.05
C LEU A 16 0.04 16.20 6.26
N THR A 17 -1.15 15.74 5.89
CA THR A 17 -2.13 16.53 5.16
C THR A 17 -3.51 16.29 5.78
N VAL A 18 -4.12 17.34 6.34
CA VAL A 18 -5.41 17.26 7.07
C VAL A 18 -6.60 17.10 6.14
N SER A 19 -6.47 17.61 4.92
CA SER A 19 -7.52 17.58 3.90
C SER A 19 -7.16 16.58 2.80
N SER A 20 -7.23 16.97 1.54
CA SER A 20 -6.89 16.13 0.39
C SER A 20 -5.44 16.33 -0.07
N LYS A 21 -4.90 15.30 -0.73
CA LYS A 21 -3.65 15.32 -1.49
C LYS A 21 -3.92 14.70 -2.86
N LEU A 22 -3.45 15.36 -3.93
CA LEU A 22 -3.54 14.89 -5.30
C LEU A 22 -2.15 14.95 -5.93
N ASP A 23 -1.63 13.81 -6.36
CA ASP A 23 -0.41 13.70 -7.16
C ASP A 23 -0.81 13.27 -8.59
N ALA A 24 -0.56 14.13 -9.58
CA ALA A 24 -0.87 13.87 -10.99
C ALA A 24 0.40 13.94 -11.84
N VAL A 25 0.71 12.87 -12.57
CA VAL A 25 1.93 12.72 -13.37
C VAL A 25 1.55 12.26 -14.77
N VAL A 26 2.13 12.86 -15.81
CA VAL A 26 1.81 12.57 -17.22
C VAL A 26 2.32 11.18 -17.65
N ASP A 27 3.55 10.84 -17.24
CA ASP A 27 4.19 9.58 -17.59
C ASP A 27 4.24 8.62 -16.38
N GLY A 28 5.42 8.37 -15.81
CA GLY A 28 5.60 7.39 -14.73
C GLY A 28 5.53 7.98 -13.31
N HIS A 29 4.72 7.37 -12.45
CA HIS A 29 4.71 7.63 -11.00
C HIS A 29 5.24 6.42 -10.23
N VAL A 30 6.51 6.46 -9.82
CA VAL A 30 7.19 5.35 -9.14
C VAL A 30 7.30 5.63 -7.64
N LEU A 31 6.71 4.75 -6.83
CA LEU A 31 6.91 4.70 -5.39
C LEU A 31 7.82 3.51 -5.06
N ALA A 32 8.92 3.74 -4.35
CA ALA A 32 9.90 2.72 -4.03
C ALA A 32 10.36 2.82 -2.57
N ALA A 33 10.61 1.67 -1.95
CA ALA A 33 11.15 1.56 -0.61
C ALA A 33 12.15 0.40 -0.54
N GLY A 34 13.21 0.55 0.27
CA GLY A 34 14.24 -0.49 0.43
C GLY A 34 13.86 -1.61 1.40
N THR A 35 12.87 -1.40 2.26
CA THR A 35 12.48 -2.36 3.31
C THR A 35 11.00 -2.73 3.22
N VAL A 36 10.11 -1.73 3.31
CA VAL A 36 8.66 -1.90 3.24
C VAL A 36 8.04 -0.72 2.50
N LEU A 37 7.19 -1.01 1.50
CA LEU A 37 6.26 -0.03 0.92
C LEU A 37 4.85 -0.40 1.38
N ARG A 38 4.13 0.56 1.98
CA ARG A 38 2.85 0.29 2.64
C ARG A 38 1.82 1.39 2.38
N LEU A 39 0.60 0.98 2.05
CA LEU A 39 -0.56 1.84 1.84
C LEU A 39 -1.65 1.43 2.84
N GLU A 40 -2.19 2.37 3.60
CA GLU A 40 -3.12 2.07 4.70
C GLU A 40 -4.35 3.00 4.65
N CYS A 41 -5.52 2.46 5.01
CA CYS A 41 -6.74 3.25 5.15
C CYS A 41 -7.75 2.57 6.09
N GLY A 42 -7.83 3.03 7.34
CA GLY A 42 -8.78 2.48 8.30
C GLY A 42 -8.61 0.97 8.48
N LYS A 43 -9.59 0.16 8.04
CA LYS A 43 -9.54 -1.31 8.15
C LYS A 43 -8.86 -2.03 6.97
N SER A 44 -8.20 -1.31 6.06
CA SER A 44 -7.44 -1.93 4.96
C SER A 44 -5.96 -1.54 4.94
N ALA A 45 -5.13 -2.45 4.43
CA ALA A 45 -3.73 -2.18 4.10
C ALA A 45 -3.21 -3.06 2.95
N ILE A 46 -2.27 -2.50 2.19
CA ILE A 46 -1.44 -3.20 1.20
C ILE A 46 0.01 -3.04 1.62
N GLU A 47 0.77 -4.12 1.64
CA GLU A 47 2.17 -4.12 2.09
C GLU A 47 3.04 -4.97 1.16
N LEU A 48 4.12 -4.34 0.68
CA LEU A 48 5.20 -4.97 -0.08
C LEU A 48 6.46 -4.98 0.79
N THR A 49 7.05 -6.16 0.98
CA THR A 49 8.27 -6.31 1.79
C THR A 49 9.49 -6.57 0.92
N ALA A 50 10.69 -6.22 1.41
CA ALA A 50 11.95 -6.53 0.76
C ALA A 50 12.20 -8.04 0.56
N ALA A 51 11.50 -8.90 1.32
CA ALA A 51 11.51 -10.35 1.13
C ALA A 51 10.60 -10.83 -0.03
N GLY A 52 9.96 -9.90 -0.76
CA GLY A 52 9.07 -10.21 -1.87
C GLY A 52 7.67 -10.67 -1.45
N LYS A 53 7.28 -10.47 -0.19
CA LYS A 53 5.90 -10.75 0.25
C LYS A 53 4.98 -9.60 -0.15
N ILE A 54 3.83 -9.97 -0.68
CA ILE A 54 2.72 -9.06 -1.04
C ILE A 54 1.56 -9.44 -0.12
N ASN A 55 1.20 -8.53 0.78
CA ASN A 55 0.15 -8.75 1.77
C ASN A 55 -1.01 -7.78 1.52
N LEU A 56 -2.23 -8.29 1.62
CA LEU A 56 -3.47 -7.51 1.54
C LEU A 56 -4.38 -7.91 2.71
N VAL A 57 -4.92 -6.91 3.41
CA VAL A 57 -5.92 -7.11 4.47
C VAL A 57 -7.02 -6.08 4.34
N GLY A 58 -8.26 -6.48 4.63
CA GLY A 58 -9.45 -5.63 4.50
C GLY A 58 -10.71 -6.34 4.95
N THR A 59 -11.82 -5.60 5.01
CA THR A 59 -13.16 -6.16 5.32
C THR A 59 -13.87 -6.74 4.10
N GLY A 60 -13.32 -6.52 2.90
CA GLY A 60 -13.82 -7.00 1.63
C GLY A 60 -12.87 -6.59 0.52
N PHE A 61 -12.90 -7.31 -0.59
CA PHE A 61 -12.17 -6.98 -1.82
C PHE A 61 -13.03 -7.35 -3.02
N ASN A 62 -12.82 -6.66 -4.13
CA ASN A 62 -13.44 -6.96 -5.41
C ASN A 62 -12.38 -6.81 -6.50
N ILE A 63 -12.21 -7.85 -7.32
CA ILE A 63 -11.29 -7.83 -8.47
C ILE A 63 -12.14 -8.13 -9.70
N PHE A 64 -12.18 -7.17 -10.63
CA PHE A 64 -12.89 -7.30 -11.89
C PHE A 64 -11.94 -6.97 -13.03
N VAL A 65 -11.90 -7.83 -14.04
CA VAL A 65 -11.09 -7.68 -15.25
C VAL A 65 -11.96 -8.02 -16.46
N GLU A 66 -11.82 -7.27 -17.56
CA GLU A 66 -12.54 -7.54 -18.81
C GLU A 66 -11.92 -8.69 -19.61
N GLY A 67 -10.60 -8.84 -19.53
CA GLY A 67 -9.83 -9.91 -20.14
C GLY A 67 -9.50 -11.04 -19.17
N ASP A 68 -8.37 -11.71 -19.40
CA ASP A 68 -7.97 -12.86 -18.59
C ASP A 68 -7.47 -12.48 -17.20
N GLY A 69 -7.95 -13.20 -16.18
CA GLY A 69 -7.43 -13.15 -14.81
C GLY A 69 -6.60 -14.40 -14.50
N LEU A 70 -5.32 -14.22 -14.16
CA LEU A 70 -4.42 -15.32 -13.81
C LEU A 70 -3.95 -15.20 -12.36
N ILE A 71 -4.14 -16.27 -11.58
CA ILE A 71 -3.55 -16.43 -10.25
C ILE A 71 -2.71 -17.71 -10.30
N THR A 72 -1.39 -17.57 -10.22
CA THR A 72 -0.46 -18.66 -10.49
C THR A 72 0.71 -18.62 -9.54
N THR A 73 1.18 -19.80 -9.12
CA THR A 73 2.48 -19.97 -8.47
C THR A 73 3.33 -20.91 -9.33
N SER A 74 4.64 -20.71 -9.36
CA SER A 74 5.56 -21.49 -10.20
C SER A 74 5.86 -22.90 -9.68
N GLY A 75 5.36 -23.24 -8.48
CA GLY A 75 5.63 -24.53 -7.82
C GLY A 75 5.18 -24.60 -6.36
N GLY A 76 4.48 -23.56 -5.86
CA GLY A 76 3.88 -23.56 -4.54
C GLY A 76 2.41 -23.98 -4.58
N ALA A 77 1.79 -24.06 -3.41
CA ALA A 77 0.34 -24.20 -3.31
C ALA A 77 -0.35 -22.84 -3.46
N LEU A 78 -1.46 -22.80 -4.20
CA LEU A 78 -2.44 -21.71 -4.10
C LEU A 78 -3.55 -22.18 -3.16
N THR A 79 -3.65 -21.56 -1.99
CA THR A 79 -4.67 -21.89 -0.99
C THR A 79 -5.80 -20.87 -1.02
N LEU A 80 -7.04 -21.33 -1.03
CA LEU A 80 -8.24 -20.50 -1.01
C LEU A 80 -9.10 -20.88 0.20
N ASN A 81 -9.53 -19.88 0.97
CA ASN A 81 -10.38 -20.05 2.16
C ASN A 81 -9.86 -21.08 3.18
N THR A 82 -8.58 -20.99 3.52
CA THR A 82 -7.97 -21.83 4.56
C THR A 82 -8.60 -21.54 5.92
N GLU A 83 -9.15 -22.58 6.57
CA GLU A 83 -9.68 -22.49 7.93
C GLU A 83 -8.61 -21.98 8.90
N GLY A 84 -8.97 -21.03 9.76
CA GLY A 84 -8.03 -20.42 10.69
C GLY A 84 -6.93 -19.59 10.02
N GLY A 85 -7.09 -19.21 8.75
CA GLY A 85 -6.14 -18.36 8.04
C GLY A 85 -5.89 -17.03 8.77
N ILE A 86 -4.62 -16.73 9.02
CA ILE A 86 -4.19 -15.50 9.70
C ILE A 86 -3.60 -14.54 8.65
N PRO A 87 -4.05 -13.28 8.59
CA PRO A 87 -3.45 -12.32 7.68
C PRO A 87 -2.00 -12.03 8.06
N ALA A 88 -1.12 -11.95 7.06
CA ALA A 88 0.30 -11.67 7.27
C ALA A 88 0.61 -10.21 7.64
N THR A 89 -0.40 -9.35 7.64
CA THR A 89 -0.31 -7.94 8.02
C THR A 89 -1.60 -7.47 8.68
N SER A 90 -1.56 -6.36 9.41
CA SER A 90 -2.72 -5.74 10.06
C SER A 90 -3.11 -4.43 9.38
N ALA A 91 -4.32 -3.93 9.61
CA ALA A 91 -4.74 -2.59 9.20
C ALA A 91 -4.61 -1.61 10.38
N PRO A 92 -4.48 -0.29 10.15
CA PRO A 92 -4.31 0.67 11.25
C PRO A 92 -5.57 0.89 12.11
N GLY A 93 -6.74 0.49 11.61
CA GLY A 93 -8.02 0.51 12.32
C GLY A 93 -8.77 1.86 12.30
N ASP A 94 -9.92 1.89 12.97
CA ASP A 94 -10.90 3.00 12.89
C ASP A 94 -10.37 4.33 13.41
N ARG A 95 -9.33 4.30 14.26
CA ARG A 95 -8.73 5.50 14.83
C ARG A 95 -7.71 6.17 13.92
N HIS A 96 -7.33 5.56 12.79
CA HIS A 96 -6.26 6.05 11.93
C HIS A 96 -6.45 7.51 11.51
N ARG A 97 -7.66 7.88 11.06
CA ARG A 97 -7.99 9.28 10.70
C ARG A 97 -7.82 10.24 11.88
N ALA A 98 -8.33 9.88 13.06
CA ALA A 98 -8.23 10.74 14.24
C ALA A 98 -6.78 10.92 14.68
N LEU A 99 -5.95 9.88 14.56
CA LEU A 99 -4.53 9.93 14.88
C LEU A 99 -3.77 10.86 13.93
N ILE A 100 -4.04 10.81 12.62
CA ILE A 100 -3.45 11.75 11.65
C ILE A 100 -3.83 13.19 11.97
N LEU A 101 -5.10 13.44 12.29
CA LEU A 101 -5.58 14.78 12.65
C LEU A 101 -4.94 15.33 13.93
N GLN A 102 -4.60 14.47 14.89
CA GLN A 102 -3.95 14.85 16.14
C GLN A 102 -2.44 15.09 15.98
N ALA A 103 -1.83 14.61 14.90
CA ALA A 103 -0.40 14.74 14.65
C ALA A 103 -0.01 16.05 13.93
N VAL A 104 -0.99 16.84 13.47
CA VAL A 104 -0.80 18.16 12.83
C VAL A 104 -1.07 19.26 13.84
#